data_AF-A0A1B9B764-F1
#
_entry.id   AF-A0A1B9B764-F1
#
_cell.length_a   1.000
_cell.length_b   1.000
_cell.length_c   1.000
_cell.angle_alpha   90.00
_cell.angle_beta   90.00
_cell.angle_gamma   90.00
#
_symmetry.space_group_name_H-M   'P 1'
#
loop_
_entity.id
_entity.type
_entity.pdbx_description
1 polymer ?
#
loop_
_entity_poly.entity_id
_entity_poly.type
_entity_poly.pdbx_seq_one_letter_code
_entity_poly.pdbx_strand_id
1 'polypeptide(L)' 'MGLSVGSIILIAGAAILIFGPKKLPELGRAAGDTLKEFKNATKGLAEDDDKPEDKKDPQ' A
#
# COMPACT_ATOMS: atom_id res chain seq x y z
N MET A 1 -22.76 -16.45 -0.90
CA MET A 1 -22.00 -16.82 -2.11
C MET A 1 -20.82 -15.86 -2.23
N GLY A 2 -19.66 -16.22 -1.68
CA GLY A 2 -18.44 -15.43 -1.85
C GLY A 2 -17.78 -15.74 -3.19
N LEU A 3 -16.92 -14.84 -3.67
CA LEU A 3 -16.08 -15.10 -4.83
C LEU A 3 -15.24 -16.36 -4.56
N SER A 4 -15.48 -17.41 -5.34
CA SER A 4 -14.64 -18.61 -5.27
C SER A 4 -13.26 -18.27 -5.83
N VAL A 5 -12.21 -18.92 -5.31
CA VAL A 5 -10.84 -18.75 -5.81
C VAL A 5 -10.77 -18.96 -7.33
N GLY A 6 -11.57 -19.89 -7.88
CA GLY A 6 -11.67 -20.12 -9.33
C GLY A 6 -12.19 -18.90 -10.11
N SER A 7 -13.20 -18.19 -9.59
CA SER A 7 -13.73 -16.98 -10.24
C SER A 7 -12.70 -15.85 -10.30
N ILE A 8 -11.90 -15.70 -9.23
CA ILE A 8 -10.82 -14.70 -9.17
C ILE A 8 -9.73 -15.03 -10.19
N ILE A 9 -9.35 -16.30 -10.32
CA ILE A 9 -8.34 -16.75 -11.30
C ILE A 9 -8.81 -16.50 -12.74
N LEU A 10 -10.08 -16.75 -13.06
CA LEU A 10 -10.63 -16.48 -14.40
C LEU A 10 -10.55 -15.00 -14.75
N ILE A 11 -10.95 -14.12 -13.82
CA ILE A 11 -10.89 -12.67 -14.03
C ILE A 11 -9.44 -12.20 -14.16
N ALA A 12 -8.54 -12.69 -13.30
CA ALA A 12 -7.11 -12.39 -13.38
C ALA A 12 -6.51 -12.86 -14.73
N GLY A 13 -6.90 -14.05 -15.20
CA GLY A 13 -6.51 -14.57 -16.51
C GLY A 13 -6.98 -13.67 -17.66
N ALA A 14 -8.25 -13.25 -17.64
CA ALA A 14 -8.78 -12.32 -18.64
C ALA A 14 -8.05 -10.96 -18.62
N ALA A 15 -7.75 -10.43 -17.44
CA ALA A 15 -6.97 -9.21 -17.28
C ALA A 15 -5.54 -9.37 -17.83
N ILE A 16 -4.90 -10.52 -17.60
CA ILE A 16 -3.57 -10.84 -18.17
C ILE A 16 -3.61 -10.91 -19.69
N LEU A 17 -4.69 -11.38 -20.31
CA LEU A 17 -4.80 -11.39 -21.78
C LEU A 17 -4.89 -9.97 -22.35
N ILE A 18 -5.55 -9.04 -21.66
CA ILE A 18 -5.71 -7.65 -22.09
C ILE A 18 -4.45 -6.83 -21.82
N PHE A 19 -3.93 -6.89 -20.58
CA PHE A 19 -2.81 -6.07 -20.12
C PHE A 19 -1.45 -6.72 -20.38
N GLY A 20 -1.39 -8.05 -20.50
CA GLY A 20 -0.16 -8.83 -20.62
C GLY A 20 0.46 -9.19 -19.26
N PRO A 21 1.10 -10.37 -19.14
CA PRO A 21 1.66 -10.85 -17.87
C PRO A 21 2.83 -10.00 -17.37
N LYS A 22 3.50 -9.25 -18.25
CA LYS A 22 4.59 -8.34 -17.89
C LYS A 22 4.11 -7.02 -17.28
N LYS A 23 2.86 -6.60 -17.53
CA LYS A 23 2.33 -5.33 -17.02
C LYS A 23 1.88 -5.40 -15.57
N LEU A 24 1.38 -6.54 -15.11
CA LEU A 24 1.06 -6.73 -13.69
C LEU A 24 2.25 -6.50 -12.74
N PRO A 25 3.44 -7.11 -12.94
CA PRO A 25 4.59 -6.87 -12.08
C PRO A 25 5.16 -5.45 -12.23
N GLU A 26 5.06 -4.86 -13.42
CA GLU A 26 5.47 -3.46 -13.68
C GLU A 26 4.61 -2.48 -12.88
N LEU A 27 3.28 -2.64 -12.93
CA LEU A 27 2.32 -1.85 -12.15
C LEU A 27 2.49 -2.08 -10.64
N GLY A 28 2.69 -3.33 -10.22
CA GLY A 28 2.92 -3.67 -8.82
C GLY A 28 4.20 -3.04 -8.25
N ARG A 29 5.28 -2.99 -9.04
CA ARG A 29 6.52 -2.29 -8.66
C ARG A 29 6.30 -0.80 -8.50
N ALA A 30 5.72 -0.15 -9.51
CA ALA A 30 5.43 1.28 -9.47
C ALA A 30 4.52 1.66 -8.28
N ALA A 31 3.43 0.93 -8.08
CA ALA A 31 2.52 1.13 -6.94
C ALA A 31 3.23 0.84 -5.61
N GLY A 32 4.07 -0.20 -5.55
CA GLY A 32 4.84 -0.54 -4.36
C GLY A 32 5.84 0.54 -3.95
N ASP A 33 6.52 1.15 -4.93
CA ASP A 33 7.43 2.27 -4.70
C ASP A 33 6.66 3.49 -4.16
N THR A 34 5.51 3.81 -4.73
CA THR A 34 4.62 4.87 -4.20
C THR A 34 4.15 4.58 -2.77
N LEU A 35 3.69 3.35 -2.49
CA LEU A 35 3.24 2.95 -1.15
C LEU A 35 4.39 2.98 -0.13
N LYS A 36 5.61 2.64 -0.55
CA LYS A 36 6.81 2.70 0.28
C LYS A 36 7.15 4.14 0.67
N GLU A 37 7.12 5.06 -0.31
CA GLU A 37 7.32 6.49 -0.05
C GLU A 37 6.20 7.06 0.83
N PHE A 38 4.94 6.72 0.54
CA PHE A 38 3.79 7.11 1.36
C PHE A 38 3.95 6.64 2.80
N LYS A 39 4.31 5.37 3.03
CA LYS A 39 4.58 4.83 4.38
C LYS A 39 5.67 5.64 5.10
N ASN A 40 6.77 5.96 4.41
CA ASN A 40 7.88 6.69 5.02
C ASN A 40 7.47 8.13 5.39
N ALA A 41 6.72 8.80 4.52
CA ALA A 41 6.17 10.12 4.78
C ALA A 41 5.19 10.10 5.96
N THR A 42 4.26 9.15 5.99
CA THR A 42 3.31 9.00 7.10
C THR A 42 4.00 8.64 8.41
N LYS A 43 5.08 7.85 8.39
CA LYS A 43 5.84 7.49 9.61
C LYS A 43 6.47 8.71 10.25
N GLY A 44 7.07 9.61 9.46
CA GLY A 44 7.63 10.86 9.97
C GLY A 44 6.58 11.80 10.57
N LEU A 45 5.37 11.82 10.02
CA LEU A 45 4.25 12.59 10.57
C LEU A 45 3.70 11.99 11.87
N ALA A 46 3.59 10.66 11.95
CA ALA A 46 3.14 9.96 13.14
C ALA A 46 4.16 10.04 14.29
N GLU A 47 5.47 10.07 13.99
CA GLU A 47 6.53 10.19 14.99
C GLU A 47 6.66 11.62 15.57
N ASP A 48 6.19 12.67 14.89
CA ASP A 48 6.17 14.05 15.44
C ASP A 48 4.96 14.30 16.37
N ASP A 49 3.93 13.45 16.30
CA ASP A 49 2.75 13.47 17.20
C ASP A 49 2.98 12.66 18.50
N ASP A 50 4.02 11.82 18.55
CA ASP A 50 4.42 10.97 19.70
C ASP A 50 5.64 11.55 20.46
N LYS A 51 5.88 12.87 20.36
CA LYS A 51 6.70 13.52 21.39
C LYS A 51 5.81 13.71 22.61
N PRO A 52 6.11 13.07 23.76
CA PRO A 52 5.43 13.43 24.99
C PRO A 52 5.68 14.91 25.20
N GLU A 53 4.61 15.71 25.20
CA GLU A 53 4.62 17.04 25.78
C GLU A 53 5.10 16.87 27.23
N ASP A 54 6.41 17.03 27.42
CA ASP A 54 7.03 17.29 28.72
C ASP A 54 6.37 18.56 29.23
N LYS A 55 5.27 18.36 29.97
CA LYS A 55 4.66 19.38 30.82
C LYS A 55 5.74 19.80 31.80
N LYS A 56 6.52 20.79 31.41
CA LYS A 56 7.34 21.59 32.32
C LYS A 56 6.42 22.09 33.42
N ASP A 57 6.64 21.56 34.62
CA ASP A 57 6.14 22.11 35.88
C ASP A 57 6.30 23.64 35.88
N PRO A 58 5.21 24.41 35.98
CA PRO A 58 5.28 25.77 36.46
C PRO A 58 5.56 25.69 37.97
N GLN A 59 6.74 26.17 38.35
CA GLN A 59 7.14 26.45 39.74
C GLN A 59 6.13 27.32 40.47
#